data_AF-A0A017SBI0-F1
#
_entry.id   AF-A0A017SBI0-F1
#
_cell.length_a   1.000
_cell.length_b   1.000
_cell.length_c   1.000
_cell.angle_alpha   90.00
_cell.angle_beta   90.00
_cell.angle_gamma   90.00
#
_symmetry.space_group_name_H-M   'P 1'
#
loop_
_entity.id
_entity.type
_entity.pdbx_description
1 polymer ?
#
loop_
_entity_poly.entity_id
_entity_poly.type
_entity_poly.pdbx_seq_one_letter_code
_entity_poly.pdbx_strand_id
1 'polypeptide(L)'
;MAKMMDRLQAVTTHFAPQLRRLAAADHIVKTAGVAGYAQAVLVPELAVRFVKEDMNVDDDQTARQILRDSISIGEKLNAQLNDVVPVPELDEDKEKATA
;
A
#
# COMPACT_ATOMS: atom_id res chain seq x y z
N MET A 1 -15.68 0.44 -15.02
CA MET A 1 -15.18 -0.61 -14.10
C MET A 1 -13.94 -1.35 -14.62
N ALA A 2 -13.86 -1.77 -15.90
CA ALA A 2 -12.71 -2.56 -16.41
C ALA A 2 -11.35 -1.84 -16.43
N LYS A 3 -11.31 -0.49 -16.44
CA LYS A 3 -10.06 0.28 -16.57
C LYS A 3 -9.25 0.45 -15.26
N MET A 4 -9.86 0.15 -14.10
CA MET A 4 -9.20 0.23 -12.79
C MET A 4 -8.40 -1.05 -12.46
N MET A 5 -8.83 -2.20 -12.98
CA MET A 5 -8.20 -3.52 -12.73
C MET A 5 -6.84 -3.70 -13.42
N ASP A 6 -6.49 -2.83 -14.38
CA ASP A 6 -5.36 -3.03 -15.29
C ASP A 6 -4.00 -2.54 -14.74
N ARG A 7 -4.01 -1.50 -13.88
CA ARG A 7 -2.76 -0.84 -13.42
C ARG A 7 -1.99 -1.67 -12.39
N LEU A 8 -2.70 -2.32 -11.47
CA LEU A 8 -2.08 -3.21 -10.49
C LEU A 8 -1.56 -4.49 -11.15
N GLN A 9 -2.24 -4.95 -12.20
CA GLN A 9 -1.87 -6.14 -12.93
C GLN A 9 -0.50 -5.98 -13.60
N ALA A 10 -0.18 -4.80 -14.14
CA ALA A 10 1.15 -4.51 -14.70
C ALA A 10 2.27 -4.63 -13.65
N VAL A 11 2.09 -4.01 -12.47
CA VAL A 11 3.07 -4.05 -11.37
C VAL A 11 3.23 -5.48 -10.85
N THR A 12 2.13 -6.14 -10.51
CA THR A 12 2.15 -7.50 -9.96
C THR A 12 2.67 -8.53 -10.97
N THR A 13 2.43 -8.35 -12.27
CA THR A 13 2.99 -9.21 -13.32
C THR A 13 4.49 -9.00 -13.45
N HIS A 14 4.95 -7.74 -13.46
CA HIS A 14 6.37 -7.41 -13.57
C HIS A 14 7.18 -7.99 -12.40
N PHE A 15 6.67 -7.87 -11.17
CA PHE A 15 7.33 -8.37 -9.96
C PHE A 15 6.92 -9.81 -9.57
N ALA A 16 6.14 -10.51 -10.39
CA ALA A 16 5.59 -11.83 -10.07
C ALA A 16 6.65 -12.86 -9.65
N PRO A 17 7.85 -12.93 -10.25
CA PRO A 17 8.89 -13.87 -9.81
C PRO A 17 9.42 -13.56 -8.41
N GLN A 18 9.65 -12.28 -8.07
CA GLN A 18 10.11 -11.89 -6.73
C GLN A 18 8.99 -12.07 -5.69
N LEU A 19 7.76 -11.70 -6.05
CA LEU A 19 6.60 -11.83 -5.18
C LEU A 19 6.28 -13.29 -4.86
N ARG A 20 6.38 -14.21 -5.83
CA ARG A 20 6.22 -15.65 -5.58
C ARG A 20 7.30 -16.21 -4.65
N ARG A 21 8.55 -15.75 -4.79
CA ARG A 21 9.64 -16.16 -3.91
C ARG A 21 9.44 -15.62 -2.49
N LEU A 22 9.00 -14.36 -2.34
CA LEU A 22 8.63 -13.80 -1.05
C LEU A 22 7.42 -14.52 -0.44
N ALA A 23 6.39 -14.86 -1.22
CA ALA A 23 5.22 -15.59 -0.72
C ALA A 23 5.56 -16.98 -0.15
N ALA A 24 6.63 -17.60 -0.64
CA ALA A 24 7.11 -18.87 -0.12
C ALA A 24 7.93 -18.73 1.19
N ALA A 25 8.50 -17.55 1.45
CA ALA A 25 9.41 -17.29 2.57
C ALA A 25 8.80 -16.40 3.67
N ASP A 26 7.82 -15.58 3.33
CA ASP A 26 7.23 -14.56 4.20
C ASP A 26 5.73 -14.83 4.40
N HIS A 27 5.38 -15.04 5.68
CA HIS A 27 4.01 -15.32 6.10
C HIS A 27 3.03 -14.17 5.78
N ILE A 28 3.50 -12.92 5.73
CA ILE A 28 2.66 -11.75 5.44
C ILE A 28 2.20 -11.80 3.99
N VAL A 29 3.13 -12.07 3.06
CA VAL A 29 2.83 -12.19 1.63
C VAL A 29 1.96 -13.42 1.35
N LYS A 30 2.18 -14.51 2.10
CA LYS A 30 1.38 -15.74 2.02
C LYS A 30 -0.08 -15.51 2.46
N THR A 31 -0.29 -14.74 3.52
CA THR A 31 -1.62 -14.47 4.09
C THR A 31 -2.38 -13.39 3.30
N ALA A 32 -1.72 -12.28 2.97
CA ALA A 32 -2.34 -11.17 2.24
C ALA A 32 -2.47 -11.43 0.73
N GLY A 33 -1.73 -12.41 0.20
CA GLY A 33 -1.60 -12.65 -1.22
C GLY A 33 -0.79 -11.56 -1.94
N VAL A 34 -0.39 -11.87 -3.18
CA VAL A 34 0.48 -11.01 -3.98
C VAL A 34 -0.13 -9.62 -4.24
N ALA A 35 -1.44 -9.56 -4.51
CA ALA A 35 -2.15 -8.31 -4.76
C ALA A 35 -2.31 -7.47 -3.49
N GLY A 36 -2.65 -8.10 -2.37
CA GLY A 36 -2.79 -7.42 -1.07
C GLY A 36 -1.46 -6.85 -0.59
N TYR A 37 -0.38 -7.62 -0.71
CA TYR A 37 0.96 -7.14 -0.37
C TYR A 37 1.43 -5.99 -1.28
N ALA A 38 1.15 -6.07 -2.58
CA ALA A 38 1.51 -4.99 -3.50
C ALA A 38 0.78 -3.68 -3.13
N GLN A 39 -0.50 -3.76 -2.79
CA GLN A 39 -1.31 -2.60 -2.41
C GLN A 39 -0.91 -2.03 -1.04
N ALA A 40 -0.74 -2.90 -0.03
CA ALA A 40 -0.50 -2.47 1.35
C ALA A 40 0.96 -2.09 1.63
N VAL A 41 1.91 -2.56 0.82
CA VAL A 41 3.35 -2.36 1.09
C VAL A 41 4.07 -1.78 -0.12
N LEU A 42 4.06 -2.44 -1.27
CA LEU A 42 4.91 -2.01 -2.40
C LEU A 42 4.50 -0.63 -2.94
N VAL A 43 3.21 -0.35 -3.07
CA VAL A 43 2.71 0.95 -3.55
C VAL A 43 3.10 2.08 -2.58
N PRO A 44 2.85 1.98 -1.26
CA PRO A 44 3.32 2.97 -0.29
C PRO A 44 4.84 3.18 -0.31
N GLU A 45 5.65 2.12 -0.36
CA GLU A 45 7.11 2.24 -0.39
C GLU A 45 7.61 2.90 -1.68
N LEU A 46 6.97 2.62 -2.82
CA LEU A 46 7.29 3.30 -4.08
C LEU A 46 6.94 4.80 -4.01
N ALA A 47 5.81 5.15 -3.38
CA ALA A 47 5.43 6.54 -3.18
C ALA A 47 6.44 7.29 -2.30
N VAL A 48 6.91 6.67 -1.21
CA VAL A 48 7.97 7.22 -0.36
C VAL A 48 9.25 7.43 -1.17
N ARG A 49 9.61 6.46 -2.02
CA ARG A 49 10.80 6.57 -2.88
C ARG A 49 10.70 7.73 -3.87
N PHE A 50 9.54 7.97 -4.47
CA PHE A 50 9.35 9.15 -5.33
C PHE A 50 9.52 10.45 -4.57
N VAL A 51 9.03 10.55 -3.33
CA VAL A 51 9.26 11.74 -2.51
C VAL A 51 10.75 11.95 -2.23
N LYS A 52 11.48 10.87 -1.91
CA LYS A 52 12.93 10.93 -1.69
C LYS A 52 13.68 11.44 -2.91
N GLU A 53 13.35 10.90 -4.08
CA GLU A 53 13.99 11.25 -5.36
C GLU A 53 13.66 12.68 -5.78
N ASP A 54 12.38 13.10 -5.70
CA ASP A 54 11.96 14.45 -6.12
C ASP A 54 12.40 15.56 -5.15
N MET A 55 12.40 15.28 -3.84
CA MET A 55 12.72 16.27 -2.80
C MET A 55 14.18 16.20 -2.35
N ASN A 56 14.97 15.28 -2.90
CA ASN A 56 16.37 15.01 -2.54
C ASN A 56 16.55 14.79 -1.02
N VAL A 57 15.74 13.91 -0.45
CA VAL A 57 15.75 13.54 0.97
C VAL A 57 16.15 12.09 1.14
N ASP A 58 17.20 11.85 1.92
CA ASP A 58 17.72 10.49 2.17
C ASP A 58 17.05 9.79 3.36
N ASP A 59 16.47 10.55 4.29
CA ASP A 59 15.83 10.03 5.50
C ASP A 59 14.39 9.54 5.23
N ASP A 60 14.14 8.28 5.57
CA ASP A 60 12.84 7.63 5.37
C ASP A 60 11.74 8.25 6.22
N GLN A 61 12.05 8.69 7.44
CA GLN A 61 11.05 9.27 8.33
C GLN A 61 10.56 10.62 7.78
N THR A 62 11.49 11.45 7.31
CA THR A 62 11.21 12.74 6.68
C THR A 62 10.41 12.57 5.40
N ALA A 63 10.81 11.62 4.53
CA ALA A 63 10.07 11.34 3.30
C ALA A 63 8.64 10.85 3.56
N ARG A 64 8.45 9.98 4.56
CA ARG A 64 7.12 9.53 5.00
C ARG A 64 6.30 10.70 5.56
N GLN A 65 6.91 11.64 6.27
CA GLN A 65 6.19 12.80 6.79
C GLN A 65 5.73 13.72 5.65
N ILE A 66 6.61 14.04 4.70
CA ILE A 66 6.25 14.83 3.51
C ILE A 66 5.11 14.16 2.73
N LEU A 67 5.17 12.83 2.56
CA LEU A 67 4.09 12.08 1.90
C LEU A 67 2.76 12.21 2.64
N ARG A 68 2.76 12.09 3.98
CA ARG A 68 1.53 12.26 4.79
C ARG A 68 0.97 13.68 4.70
N ASP A 69 1.83 14.68 4.77
CA ASP A 69 1.42 16.08 4.67
C ASP A 69 0.85 16.36 3.27
N SER A 70 1.46 15.80 2.24
CA SER A 70 0.98 15.87 0.84
C SER A 70 -0.38 15.21 0.66
N ILE A 71 -0.61 14.04 1.29
CA ILE A 71 -1.93 13.37 1.29
C ILE A 71 -2.97 14.27 1.96
N SER A 72 -2.69 14.82 3.14
CA SER A 72 -3.63 15.69 3.86
C SER A 72 -3.99 16.95 3.07
N ILE A 73 -3.03 17.53 2.34
CA ILE A 73 -3.30 18.64 1.43
C ILE A 73 -4.16 18.18 0.25
N GLY A 74 -3.80 17.04 -0.35
CA GLY A 74 -4.54 16.43 -1.47
C GLY A 74 -6.00 16.15 -1.14
N GLU A 75 -6.29 15.60 0.04
CA GLU A 75 -7.64 15.33 0.54
C GLU A 75 -8.47 16.61 0.64
N LYS A 76 -7.87 17.71 1.12
CA LYS A 76 -8.55 19.01 1.23
C LYS A 76 -8.80 19.66 -0.14
N LEU A 77 -7.85 19.52 -1.06
CA LEU A 77 -7.93 20.13 -2.40
C LEU A 77 -8.80 19.33 -3.37
N ASN A 78 -8.80 18.00 -3.26
CA ASN A 78 -9.54 17.07 -4.10
C ASN A 78 -10.60 16.31 -3.29
N ALA A 79 -11.31 17.00 -2.40
CA ALA A 79 -12.44 16.42 -1.68
C ALA A 79 -13.54 16.05 -2.69
N GLN A 80 -13.53 14.80 -3.18
CA GLN A 80 -14.64 14.30 -3.99
C GLN A 80 -15.80 13.99 -3.05
N LEU A 81 -16.98 14.54 -3.34
CA LEU A 81 -18.20 14.43 -2.52
C LEU A 81 -18.62 13.00 -2.13
N ASN A 82 -18.05 11.96 -2.76
CA ASN A 82 -18.35 10.54 -2.53
C ASN A 82 -17.11 9.67 -2.24
N ASP A 83 -15.97 10.24 -1.84
CA ASP A 83 -14.76 9.46 -1.53
C ASP A 83 -14.81 8.90 -0.09
N VAL A 84 -15.69 7.92 0.11
CA VAL A 84 -15.70 7.09 1.33
C VAL A 84 -15.09 5.75 0.96
N VAL A 85 -13.82 5.55 1.32
CA VAL A 85 -13.20 4.22 1.29
C VAL A 85 -13.58 3.51 2.58
N PRO A 86 -14.40 2.44 2.56
CA PRO A 86 -14.69 1.67 3.75
C PRO A 86 -13.38 1.03 4.21
N VAL A 87 -12.86 1.48 5.35
CA VAL A 87 -11.78 0.77 6.04
C VAL A 87 -12.43 -0.49 6.63
N PRO A 88 -12.03 -1.71 6.23
CA PRO A 88 -12.52 -2.90 6.88
C PRO A 88 -12.12 -2.83 8.35
N GLU A 89 -13.10 -2.89 9.25
CA GLU A 89 -12.82 -3.08 10.67
C GLU A 89 -12.03 -4.39 10.78
N LEU A 90 -10.75 -4.28 11.12
CA LEU A 90 -9.97 -5.44 11.50
C LEU A 90 -10.54 -5.86 12.86
N ASP A 91 -11.25 -6.98 12.89
CA ASP A 91 -11.76 -7.59 14.11
C ASP A 91 -10.57 -7.88 15.05
N GLU A 92 -10.21 -6.92 15.91
CA GLU A 92 -9.17 -7.08 16.94
C GLU A 92 -9.60 -8.04 18.07
N ASP A 93 -10.80 -8.64 17.98
CA ASP A 93 -11.42 -9.45 19.04
C ASP A 93 -11.46 -10.97 18.75
N LYS A 94 -10.55 -11.51 17.93
CA LYS A 94 -10.39 -12.98 17.76
C LYS A 94 -9.10 -13.56 18.35
N GLU A 95 -8.62 -13.01 19.46
CA GLU A 95 -7.57 -13.68 20.27
C GLU A 95 -7.89 -13.69 21.77
N LYS A 96 -9.11 -14.08 22.16
CA LYS A 96 -9.41 -14.63 23.51
C LYS A 96 -10.52 -15.67 23.48
N ALA A 97 -10.46 -16.67 22.61
CA ALA A 97 -11.34 -17.83 22.72
C ALA A 97 -10.80 -19.08 22.00
N THR A 98 -9.58 -19.53 22.31
CA THR A 98 -9.24 -20.96 22.28
C THR A 98 -7.91 -21.21 22.99
N ALA A 99 -7.96 -22.12 23.98
CA ALA A 99 -6.89 -22.68 24.83
C ALA A 99 -6.54 -21.87 26.09
#